data_AF-A0AAD4HK23-F1
#
_entry.id   AF-A0AAD4HK23-F1
#
_cell.length_a   1.000
_cell.length_b   1.000
_cell.length_c   1.000
_cell.angle_alpha   90.00
_cell.angle_beta   90.00
_cell.angle_gamma   90.00
#
_symmetry.space_group_name_H-M   'P 1'
#
loop_
_entity.id
_entity.type
_entity.pdbx_description
1 polymer ?
#
loop_
_entity_poly.entity_id
_entity_poly.type
_entity_poly.pdbx_seq_one_letter_code
_entity_poly.pdbx_strand_id
1 'polypeptide(L)'
;MSSSPRVCYSYLQTASCRFGSQCRFAHGEGFKTTNGPSQTHTQTPLDDFFATYPAFDYNSSASASLEFYRMCDQFRWDEEDKEREQAHCDFKDALVQQFNEIYGTDVNNLTSWRNLCQIVRISPIPDTLESCREAVKATHVNIVDLIHTKVTGKPVTIFVSEVKLSKYTKDAGKFFPRDNAYAGGLLRYLLRRIMNPRQERMSKSGQRTQARGRRRHP
;
A
#
# COMPACT_ATOMS: atom_id res chain seq x y z
N MET A 1 40.27 39.16 0.41
CA MET A 1 41.00 38.33 -0.57
C MET A 1 40.37 36.94 -0.58
N SER A 2 39.51 36.64 -1.55
CA SER A 2 38.92 35.30 -1.70
C SER A 2 40.00 34.30 -2.13
N SER A 3 40.35 33.35 -1.25
CA SER A 3 41.18 32.21 -1.67
C SER A 3 40.27 31.15 -2.26
N SER A 4 40.33 30.96 -3.57
CA SER A 4 39.62 29.88 -4.26
C SER A 4 40.04 28.50 -3.72
N PRO A 5 39.11 27.54 -3.60
CA PRO A 5 39.43 26.22 -3.07
C PRO A 5 40.43 25.48 -3.97
N ARG A 6 41.48 24.92 -3.36
CA ARG A 6 42.50 24.13 -4.07
C ARG A 6 41.92 22.77 -4.49
N VAL A 7 42.06 22.42 -5.75
CA VAL A 7 41.55 21.17 -6.35
C VAL A 7 42.41 19.95 -6.00
N CYS A 8 41.80 18.77 -5.90
CA CYS A 8 42.52 17.51 -5.66
C CYS A 8 43.07 16.95 -6.99
N TYR A 9 44.38 17.05 -7.20
CA TYR A 9 45.01 16.56 -8.43
C TYR A 9 44.91 15.05 -8.62
N SER A 10 44.98 14.26 -7.54
CA SER A 10 44.80 12.81 -7.62
C SER A 10 43.42 12.45 -8.15
N TYR A 11 42.37 13.07 -7.60
CA TYR A 11 41.00 12.83 -8.07
C TYR A 11 40.77 13.35 -9.49
N LEU A 12 41.34 14.51 -9.85
CA LEU A 12 41.21 15.07 -11.19
C LEU A 12 41.83 14.16 -12.27
N GLN A 13 42.94 13.50 -11.97
CA GLN A 13 43.66 12.68 -12.94
C GLN A 13 43.15 11.24 -13.02
N THR A 14 42.71 10.66 -11.91
CA THR A 14 42.39 9.22 -11.85
C THR A 14 40.93 8.92 -11.51
N ALA A 15 40.11 9.95 -11.27
CA ALA A 15 38.75 9.85 -10.74
C ALA A 15 38.64 9.04 -9.43
N SER A 16 39.77 8.84 -8.72
CA SER A 16 39.83 8.08 -7.48
C SER A 16 40.81 8.73 -6.51
N CYS A 17 40.33 9.03 -5.30
CA CYS A 17 41.14 9.60 -4.23
C CYS A 17 41.17 8.63 -3.05
N ARG A 18 42.37 8.26 -2.60
CA ARG A 18 42.55 7.35 -1.44
C ARG A 18 41.95 7.88 -0.13
N PHE A 19 41.68 9.18 -0.06
CA PHE A 19 41.06 9.85 1.09
C PHE A 19 39.53 9.98 0.97
N GLY A 20 38.94 9.51 -0.13
CA GLY A 20 37.49 9.50 -0.35
C GLY A 20 36.83 10.88 -0.18
N SER A 21 35.69 10.90 0.48
CA SER A 21 34.92 12.11 0.83
C SER A 21 35.54 12.96 1.94
N GLN A 22 36.57 12.47 2.62
CA GLN A 22 37.30 13.20 3.66
C GLN A 22 38.52 13.98 3.10
N CYS A 23 38.70 13.97 1.78
CA CYS A 23 39.78 14.72 1.16
C CYS A 23 39.61 16.22 1.40
N ARG A 24 40.64 16.89 1.90
CA ARG A 24 40.63 18.34 2.17
C ARG A 24 40.63 19.22 0.91
N PHE A 25 40.71 18.63 -0.27
CA PHE A 25 40.82 19.32 -1.55
C PHE A 25 39.57 19.09 -2.39
N ALA A 26 39.19 20.06 -3.22
CA ALA A 26 37.93 20.00 -3.95
C ALA A 26 37.93 18.86 -4.99
N HIS A 27 36.93 17.99 -4.88
CA HIS A 27 36.45 17.09 -5.93
C HIS A 27 35.19 17.77 -6.50
N GLY A 28 35.06 17.91 -7.81
CA GLY A 28 34.01 18.74 -8.43
C GLY A 28 32.57 18.52 -7.92
N GLU A 29 31.83 19.62 -7.89
CA GLU A 29 30.39 19.82 -7.60
C GLU A 29 29.86 19.39 -6.21
N GLY A 30 30.19 20.22 -5.23
CA GLY A 30 29.19 20.99 -4.47
C GLY A 30 28.00 20.24 -3.85
N PHE A 31 28.22 19.48 -2.77
CA PHE A 31 27.17 19.26 -1.77
C PHE A 31 27.74 19.26 -0.35
N LYS A 32 27.20 20.15 0.48
CA LYS A 32 27.52 20.25 1.91
C LYS A 32 26.89 19.05 2.62
N THR A 33 27.71 18.20 3.23
CA THR A 33 27.26 17.18 4.17
C THR A 33 27.41 17.71 5.59
N THR A 34 26.30 17.83 6.32
CA THR A 34 26.31 17.81 7.78
C THR A 34 25.47 16.63 8.24
N ASN A 35 26.14 15.74 8.95
CA ASN A 35 25.81 14.39 9.42
C ASN A 35 24.37 14.15 9.95
N GLY A 36 23.77 13.09 9.40
CA GLY A 36 22.72 12.23 9.99
C GLY A 36 22.81 10.85 9.31
N PRO A 37 22.42 9.73 9.94
CA PRO A 37 22.64 8.41 9.39
C PRO A 37 21.90 8.27 8.06
N SER A 38 22.64 7.77 7.07
CA SER A 38 22.18 7.43 5.75
C SER A 38 21.01 6.44 5.81
N GLN A 39 19.84 6.86 5.37
CA GLN A 39 18.79 5.99 4.85
C GLN A 39 18.36 6.63 3.53
N THR A 40 18.56 5.93 2.42
CA THR A 40 17.95 6.25 1.13
C THR A 40 16.45 6.02 1.24
N HIS A 41 15.70 6.93 1.89
CA HIS A 41 14.25 6.94 1.76
C HIS A 41 13.92 7.56 0.41
N THR A 42 13.46 6.74 -0.53
CA THR A 42 12.54 7.26 -1.56
C THR A 42 11.33 7.72 -0.78
N GLN A 43 11.26 9.01 -0.51
CA GLN A 43 10.19 9.64 0.25
C GLN A 43 8.85 9.26 -0.40
N THR A 44 8.04 8.48 0.31
CA THR A 44 6.73 8.04 -0.16
C THR A 44 5.62 8.94 0.40
N PRO A 45 4.39 8.93 -0.17
CA PRO A 45 3.26 9.70 0.36
C PRO A 45 2.96 9.40 1.84
N LEU A 46 3.17 8.17 2.29
CA LEU A 46 3.03 7.82 3.70
C LEU A 46 4.17 8.36 4.54
N ASP A 47 5.42 8.29 4.06
CA ASP A 47 6.56 8.92 4.76
C ASP A 47 6.35 10.44 4.89
N ASP A 48 5.83 11.10 3.85
CA ASP A 48 5.51 12.52 3.86
C ASP A 48 4.43 12.87 4.88
N PHE A 49 3.36 12.09 4.93
CA PHE A 49 2.30 12.27 5.91
C PHE A 49 2.85 12.16 7.34
N PHE A 50 3.56 11.08 7.68
CA PHE A 50 4.06 10.89 9.04
C PHE A 50 5.16 11.89 9.42
N ALA A 51 5.93 12.40 8.45
CA ALA A 51 6.93 13.45 8.69
C ALA A 51 6.31 14.78 9.15
N THR A 52 5.01 15.02 8.93
CA THR A 52 4.32 16.20 9.48
C THR A 52 4.16 16.16 11.01
N TYR A 53 4.40 15.00 11.62
CA TYR A 53 4.33 14.78 13.07
C TYR A 53 5.71 14.41 13.64
N PRO A 54 6.67 15.34 13.74
CA PRO A 54 8.06 15.03 14.11
C PRO A 54 8.25 14.48 15.53
N ALA A 55 7.23 14.60 16.39
CA ALA A 55 7.24 14.01 17.73
C ALA A 55 6.82 12.52 17.73
N PHE A 56 6.31 12.00 16.60
CA PHE A 56 5.91 10.60 16.44
C PHE A 56 7.04 9.81 15.76
N ASP A 57 7.50 8.74 16.41
CA ASP A 57 8.57 7.87 15.92
C ASP A 57 8.03 6.87 14.90
N TYR A 58 7.70 7.30 13.68
CA TYR A 58 7.07 6.46 12.65
C TYR A 58 7.93 5.26 12.23
N ASN A 59 7.33 4.06 12.27
CA ASN A 59 7.92 2.83 11.79
C ASN A 59 7.37 2.46 10.40
N SER A 60 8.11 2.80 9.35
CA SER A 60 7.74 2.50 7.95
C SER A 60 7.64 1.00 7.64
N SER A 61 8.22 0.14 8.47
CA SER A 61 8.11 -1.33 8.34
C SER A 61 6.85 -1.90 8.99
N ALA A 62 6.06 -1.10 9.70
CA ALA A 62 4.78 -1.49 10.27
C ALA A 62 3.61 -1.15 9.32
N SER A 63 2.43 -1.69 9.61
CA SER A 63 1.23 -1.38 8.83
C SER A 63 0.84 0.08 9.04
N ALA A 64 0.69 0.83 7.94
CA ALA A 64 0.37 2.26 7.99
C ALA A 64 -0.89 2.58 8.82
N SER A 65 -1.93 1.74 8.75
CA SER A 65 -3.14 1.92 9.59
C SER A 65 -2.84 1.76 11.09
N LEU A 66 -1.98 0.80 11.46
CA LEU A 66 -1.61 0.60 12.86
C LEU A 66 -0.72 1.74 13.37
N GLU A 67 0.16 2.26 12.53
CA GLU A 67 0.98 3.43 12.86
C GLU A 67 0.13 4.69 13.01
N PHE A 68 -0.90 4.88 12.17
CA PHE A 68 -1.86 5.97 12.34
C PHE A 68 -2.58 5.88 13.69
N TYR A 69 -3.05 4.69 14.10
CA TYR A 69 -3.68 4.53 15.41
C TYR A 69 -2.70 4.75 16.57
N ARG A 70 -1.48 4.22 16.48
CA ARG A 70 -0.43 4.47 17.47
C ARG A 70 -0.12 5.96 17.62
N MET A 71 -0.15 6.70 16.52
CA MET A 71 0.01 8.15 16.51
C MET A 71 -1.15 8.85 17.22
N CYS A 72 -2.40 8.48 16.92
CA CYS A 72 -3.58 9.01 17.62
C CYS A 72 -3.49 8.76 19.14
N ASP A 73 -3.11 7.56 19.55
CA ASP A 73 -2.95 7.19 20.96
C ASP A 73 -1.85 8.01 21.65
N GLN A 74 -0.71 8.22 20.97
CA GLN A 74 0.41 9.01 21.49
C GLN A 74 0.02 10.47 21.72
N PHE A 75 -0.73 11.07 20.79
CA PHE A 75 -1.22 12.44 20.92
C PHE A 75 -2.48 12.57 21.77
N ARG A 76 -3.05 11.44 22.21
CA ARG A 76 -4.28 11.37 23.01
C ARG A 76 -5.45 12.06 22.32
N TRP A 77 -5.56 11.85 21.02
CA TRP A 77 -6.71 12.38 20.29
C TRP A 77 -7.93 11.47 20.43
N ASP A 78 -9.01 12.05 20.92
CA ASP A 78 -10.32 11.43 21.02
C ASP A 78 -11.06 11.50 19.67
N GLU A 79 -12.22 10.84 19.57
CA GLU A 79 -12.90 10.70 18.29
C GLU A 79 -13.45 11.99 17.69
N GLU A 80 -13.72 12.98 18.54
CA GLU A 80 -14.31 14.27 18.20
C GLU A 80 -13.26 15.36 17.92
N ASP A 81 -11.97 15.05 18.08
CA ASP A 81 -10.89 16.01 17.86
C ASP A 81 -10.75 16.37 16.38
N LYS A 82 -10.82 17.66 16.07
CA LYS A 82 -10.71 18.17 14.71
C LYS A 82 -9.34 17.90 14.11
N GLU A 83 -8.30 17.93 14.93
CA GLU A 83 -6.93 17.58 14.55
C GLU A 83 -6.84 16.12 14.10
N ARG A 84 -7.51 15.20 14.80
CA ARG A 84 -7.59 13.79 14.41
C ARG A 84 -8.39 13.60 13.14
N GLU A 85 -9.52 14.29 13.01
CA GLU A 85 -10.33 14.23 11.79
C GLU A 85 -9.51 14.68 10.57
N GLN A 86 -8.81 15.81 10.67
CA GLN A 86 -7.92 16.32 9.62
C GLN A 86 -6.78 15.34 9.34
N ALA A 87 -6.06 14.88 10.37
CA ALA A 87 -5.00 13.88 10.22
C ALA A 87 -5.49 12.60 9.54
N HIS A 88 -6.72 12.16 9.83
CA HIS A 88 -7.32 10.99 9.22
C HIS A 88 -7.68 11.22 7.75
N CYS A 89 -8.11 12.42 7.37
CA CYS A 89 -8.32 12.80 5.97
C CYS A 89 -6.98 12.77 5.20
N ASP A 90 -5.94 13.41 5.73
CA ASP A 90 -4.62 13.46 5.10
C ASP A 90 -3.99 12.06 5.00
N PHE A 91 -4.16 11.24 6.05
CA PHE A 91 -3.73 9.84 6.03
C PHE A 91 -4.42 9.02 4.94
N LYS A 92 -5.74 9.21 4.74
CA LYS A 92 -6.48 8.53 3.67
C LYS A 92 -5.97 8.94 2.30
N ASP A 93 -5.66 10.22 2.10
CA ASP A 93 -5.08 10.71 0.85
C ASP A 93 -3.70 10.09 0.61
N ALA A 94 -2.85 10.03 1.64
CA ALA A 94 -1.55 9.38 1.56
C ALA A 94 -1.64 7.88 1.21
N LEU A 95 -2.59 7.14 1.79
CA LEU A 95 -2.83 5.73 1.45
C LEU A 95 -3.20 5.53 -0.03
N VAL A 96 -4.06 6.39 -0.57
CA VAL A 96 -4.49 6.30 -1.97
C VAL A 96 -3.36 6.69 -2.92
N GLN A 97 -2.63 7.76 -2.61
CA GLN A 97 -1.47 8.18 -3.38
C GLN A 97 -0.39 7.10 -3.39
N GLN A 98 -0.10 6.49 -2.23
CA GLN A 98 0.85 5.39 -2.13
C GLN A 98 0.46 4.20 -3.03
N PHE A 99 -0.82 3.82 -3.04
CA PHE A 99 -1.30 2.78 -3.96
C PHE A 99 -1.05 3.16 -5.43
N ASN A 100 -1.38 4.39 -5.79
CA ASN A 100 -1.27 4.90 -7.14
C ASN A 100 0.19 4.95 -7.62
N GLU A 101 1.14 5.27 -6.73
CA GLU A 101 2.58 5.20 -7.06
C GLU A 101 3.06 3.77 -7.27
N ILE A 102 2.59 2.82 -6.46
CA ILE A 102 3.06 1.43 -6.52
C ILE A 102 2.52 0.72 -7.77
N TYR A 103 1.25 0.93 -8.11
CA TYR A 103 0.55 0.13 -9.13
C TYR A 103 0.12 0.93 -10.37
N GLY A 104 0.11 2.25 -10.28
CA GLY A 104 -0.31 3.14 -11.36
C GLY A 104 -1.82 3.41 -11.39
N THR A 105 -2.19 4.42 -12.17
CA THR A 105 -3.58 4.91 -12.31
C THR A 105 -4.18 4.65 -13.69
N ASP A 106 -3.37 4.37 -14.71
CA ASP A 106 -3.84 4.21 -16.08
C ASP A 106 -4.54 2.86 -16.30
N VAL A 107 -5.87 2.89 -16.44
CA VAL A 107 -6.68 1.70 -16.72
C VAL A 107 -6.37 1.03 -18.05
N ASN A 108 -5.68 1.70 -18.98
CA ASN A 108 -5.32 1.15 -20.28
C ASN A 108 -3.88 0.60 -20.30
N ASN A 109 -3.15 0.68 -19.18
CA ASN A 109 -1.80 0.13 -19.07
C ASN A 109 -1.81 -1.36 -18.73
N LEU A 110 -1.63 -2.21 -19.75
CA LEU A 110 -1.62 -3.67 -19.58
C LEU A 110 -0.50 -4.18 -18.66
N THR A 111 0.65 -3.50 -18.62
CA THR A 111 1.76 -3.84 -17.72
C THR A 111 1.35 -3.65 -16.26
N SER A 112 0.72 -2.51 -15.93
CA SER A 112 0.18 -2.27 -14.58
C SER A 112 -0.83 -3.34 -14.18
N TRP A 113 -1.72 -3.75 -15.09
CA TRP A 113 -2.68 -4.83 -14.86
C TRP A 113 -2.01 -6.19 -14.62
N ARG A 114 -1.00 -6.56 -15.41
CA ARG A 114 -0.26 -7.82 -15.23
C ARG A 114 0.52 -7.84 -13.92
N ASN A 115 1.16 -6.73 -13.56
CA ASN A 115 1.82 -6.56 -12.27
C ASN A 115 0.82 -6.72 -11.11
N LEU A 116 -0.36 -6.13 -11.25
CA LEU A 116 -1.42 -6.28 -10.25
C LEU A 116 -1.90 -7.75 -10.17
N CYS A 117 -2.12 -8.41 -11.30
CA CYS A 117 -2.48 -9.83 -11.34
C CYS A 117 -1.44 -10.71 -10.64
N GLN A 118 -0.15 -10.42 -10.85
CA GLN A 118 0.94 -11.15 -10.21
C GLN A 118 0.93 -10.97 -8.69
N ILE A 119 0.79 -9.74 -8.19
CA ILE A 119 0.82 -9.48 -6.74
C ILE A 119 -0.41 -10.06 -6.03
N VAL A 120 -1.58 -10.07 -6.69
CA VAL A 120 -2.78 -10.76 -6.18
C VAL A 120 -2.86 -12.22 -6.62
N ARG A 121 -1.74 -12.80 -7.08
CA ARG A 121 -1.55 -14.24 -7.37
C ARG A 121 -2.59 -14.86 -8.30
N ILE A 122 -3.04 -14.11 -9.31
CA ILE A 122 -3.86 -14.65 -10.40
C ILE A 122 -2.96 -15.51 -11.30
N SER A 123 -3.39 -16.73 -11.58
CA SER A 123 -2.69 -17.68 -12.43
C SER A 123 -3.67 -18.47 -13.33
N PRO A 124 -3.43 -18.58 -14.64
CA PRO A 124 -2.37 -17.90 -15.40
C PRO A 124 -2.59 -16.38 -15.43
N ILE A 125 -1.52 -15.59 -15.58
CA ILE A 125 -1.64 -14.14 -15.75
C ILE A 125 -2.32 -13.88 -17.10
N PRO A 126 -3.47 -13.18 -17.14
CA PRO A 126 -4.16 -12.93 -18.39
C PRO A 126 -3.35 -12.04 -19.34
N ASP A 127 -3.55 -12.23 -20.63
CA ASP A 127 -2.84 -11.52 -21.69
C ASP A 127 -3.56 -10.28 -22.22
N THR A 128 -4.87 -10.13 -21.93
CA THR A 128 -5.68 -8.96 -22.33
C THR A 128 -6.06 -8.06 -21.15
N LEU A 129 -6.35 -6.78 -21.44
CA LEU A 129 -6.84 -5.80 -20.46
C LEU A 129 -8.16 -6.22 -19.83
N GLU A 130 -9.09 -6.72 -20.64
CA GLU A 130 -10.42 -7.12 -20.20
C GLU A 130 -10.34 -8.30 -19.22
N SER A 131 -9.58 -9.33 -19.56
CA SER A 131 -9.39 -10.49 -18.69
C SER A 131 -8.66 -10.14 -17.40
N CYS A 132 -7.67 -9.24 -17.43
CA CYS A 132 -7.02 -8.76 -16.21
C CYS A 132 -7.99 -8.02 -15.29
N ARG A 133 -8.80 -7.11 -15.86
CA ARG A 133 -9.78 -6.30 -15.10
C ARG A 133 -10.78 -7.20 -14.39
N GLU A 134 -11.34 -8.19 -15.09
CA GLU A 134 -12.32 -9.11 -14.49
C GLU A 134 -11.67 -10.04 -13.45
N ALA A 135 -10.46 -10.54 -13.72
CA ALA A 135 -9.75 -11.39 -12.77
C ALA A 135 -9.43 -10.63 -11.47
N VAL A 136 -8.90 -9.40 -11.55
CA VAL A 136 -8.63 -8.56 -10.38
C VAL A 136 -9.93 -8.22 -9.63
N LYS A 137 -11.00 -7.91 -10.35
CA LYS A 137 -12.32 -7.61 -9.77
C LYS A 137 -12.96 -8.80 -9.05
N ALA A 138 -12.56 -10.03 -9.39
CA ALA A 138 -12.98 -11.24 -8.71
C ALA A 138 -12.18 -11.54 -7.43
N THR A 139 -11.04 -10.87 -7.21
CA THR A 139 -10.24 -11.05 -5.99
C THR A 139 -10.81 -10.28 -4.79
N HIS A 140 -10.52 -10.74 -3.58
CA HIS A 140 -10.84 -10.01 -2.36
C HIS A 140 -9.56 -9.90 -1.54
N VAL A 141 -8.97 -8.71 -1.47
CA VAL A 141 -7.72 -8.44 -0.74
C VAL A 141 -7.91 -7.17 0.10
N ASN A 142 -7.20 -7.08 1.22
CA ASN A 142 -7.12 -5.83 1.97
C ASN A 142 -6.07 -4.93 1.31
N ILE A 143 -6.46 -3.70 0.94
CA ILE A 143 -5.60 -2.81 0.13
C ILE A 143 -4.46 -2.22 0.97
N VAL A 144 -4.66 -2.02 2.27
CA VAL A 144 -3.57 -1.60 3.19
C VAL A 144 -2.49 -2.68 3.23
N ASP A 145 -2.88 -3.95 3.35
CA ASP A 145 -1.92 -5.07 3.28
C ASP A 145 -1.26 -5.19 1.91
N LEU A 146 -2.01 -4.91 0.84
CA LEU A 146 -1.48 -4.93 -0.52
C LEU A 146 -0.35 -3.91 -0.70
N ILE A 147 -0.55 -2.67 -0.28
CA ILE A 147 0.50 -1.63 -0.25
C ILE A 147 1.71 -2.11 0.56
N HIS A 148 1.45 -2.69 1.73
CA HIS A 148 2.47 -3.15 2.66
C HIS A 148 3.29 -4.35 2.15
N THR A 149 2.82 -5.07 1.11
CA THR A 149 3.61 -6.16 0.49
C THR A 149 4.93 -5.68 -0.11
N LYS A 150 5.00 -4.43 -0.60
CA LYS A 150 6.23 -3.87 -1.16
C LYS A 150 7.30 -3.63 -0.11
N VAL A 151 6.88 -3.25 1.10
CA VAL A 151 7.78 -3.03 2.23
C VAL A 151 8.26 -4.36 2.80
N THR A 152 7.33 -5.30 3.02
CA THR A 152 7.66 -6.56 3.72
C THR A 152 8.16 -7.69 2.82
N GLY A 153 7.94 -7.60 1.51
CA GLY A 153 8.10 -8.71 0.57
C GLY A 153 7.15 -9.88 0.82
N LYS A 154 6.28 -9.80 1.83
CA LYS A 154 5.35 -10.87 2.18
C LYS A 154 4.16 -10.86 1.23
N PRO A 155 3.69 -12.02 0.79
CA PRO A 155 2.53 -12.08 -0.08
C PRO A 155 1.24 -11.63 0.61
N VAL A 156 0.37 -10.93 -0.13
CA VAL A 156 -0.95 -10.52 0.37
C VAL A 156 -1.86 -11.74 0.59
N THR A 157 -2.71 -11.66 1.62
CA THR A 157 -3.76 -12.65 1.85
C THR A 157 -4.93 -12.40 0.90
N ILE A 158 -5.35 -13.44 0.18
CA ILE A 158 -6.51 -13.42 -0.72
C ILE A 158 -7.67 -14.12 -0.03
N PHE A 159 -8.75 -13.39 0.18
CA PHE A 159 -9.96 -13.88 0.82
C PHE A 159 -10.91 -14.48 -0.22
N VAL A 160 -11.58 -15.56 0.18
CA VAL A 160 -12.54 -16.25 -0.70
C VAL A 160 -13.82 -15.46 -0.95
N SER A 161 -14.14 -14.47 -0.11
CA SER A 161 -15.36 -13.66 -0.23
C SER A 161 -15.24 -12.27 0.39
N GLU A 162 -16.13 -11.36 -0.03
CA GLU A 162 -16.28 -10.04 0.60
C GLU A 162 -16.59 -10.14 2.10
N VAL A 163 -17.31 -11.17 2.55
CA VAL A 163 -17.64 -11.36 3.97
C VAL A 163 -16.38 -11.65 4.79
N LYS A 164 -15.50 -12.55 4.31
CA LYS A 164 -14.24 -12.84 5.01
C LYS A 164 -13.28 -11.65 5.00
N LEU A 165 -13.19 -10.96 3.87
CA LEU A 165 -12.40 -9.72 3.78
C LEU A 165 -12.93 -8.63 4.73
N SER A 166 -14.25 -8.47 4.79
CA SER A 166 -14.93 -7.52 5.68
C SER A 166 -14.61 -7.80 7.14
N LYS A 167 -14.79 -9.06 7.58
CA LYS A 167 -14.47 -9.49 8.94
C LYS A 167 -13.01 -9.18 9.29
N TYR A 168 -12.07 -9.66 8.48
CA TYR A 168 -10.64 -9.41 8.69
C TYR A 168 -10.31 -7.91 8.78
N THR A 169 -10.87 -7.11 7.88
CA THR A 169 -10.59 -5.67 7.82
C THR A 169 -11.07 -4.97 9.08
N LYS A 170 -12.24 -5.33 9.60
CA LYS A 170 -12.80 -4.80 10.87
C LYS A 170 -11.98 -5.24 12.06
N ASP A 171 -11.69 -6.54 12.16
CA ASP A 171 -10.93 -7.12 13.28
C ASP A 171 -9.50 -6.54 13.36
N ALA A 172 -8.87 -6.24 12.22
CA ALA A 172 -7.52 -5.69 12.13
C ALA A 172 -7.46 -4.15 12.12
N GLY A 173 -8.59 -3.45 11.99
CA GLY A 173 -8.63 -1.99 11.84
C GLY A 173 -8.03 -1.46 10.52
N LYS A 174 -7.83 -2.30 9.50
CA LYS A 174 -7.09 -1.93 8.28
C LYS A 174 -7.99 -1.35 7.19
N PHE A 175 -8.67 -0.25 7.49
CA PHE A 175 -9.62 0.35 6.56
C PHE A 175 -8.92 1.13 5.45
N PHE A 176 -9.29 0.83 4.21
CA PHE A 176 -8.88 1.62 3.06
C PHE A 176 -10.03 2.55 2.62
N PRO A 177 -9.76 3.84 2.34
CA PRO A 177 -10.79 4.79 1.96
C PRO A 177 -11.44 4.39 0.63
N ARG A 178 -12.76 4.20 0.65
CA ARG A 178 -13.54 3.89 -0.55
C ARG A 178 -13.82 5.15 -1.37
N ASP A 179 -14.28 6.19 -0.70
CA ASP A 179 -14.67 7.47 -1.30
C ASP A 179 -13.54 8.46 -1.02
N ASN A 180 -12.70 8.69 -2.02
CA ASN A 180 -11.53 9.58 -1.95
C ASN A 180 -11.29 10.25 -3.31
N ALA A 181 -10.83 11.50 -3.33
CA ALA A 181 -10.64 12.27 -4.57
C ALA A 181 -9.61 11.63 -5.53
N TYR A 182 -8.62 10.94 -4.99
CA TYR A 182 -7.59 10.23 -5.75
C TYR A 182 -7.98 8.78 -6.07
N ALA A 183 -9.16 8.33 -5.61
CA ALA A 183 -9.65 6.99 -5.90
C ALA A 183 -10.17 6.91 -7.34
N GLY A 184 -9.33 6.41 -8.23
CA GLY A 184 -9.63 6.23 -9.65
C GLY A 184 -8.86 5.07 -10.24
N GLY A 185 -8.74 5.04 -11.57
CA GLY A 185 -7.77 4.16 -12.20
C GLY A 185 -7.96 2.67 -11.92
N LEU A 186 -6.86 2.00 -11.57
CA LEU A 186 -6.82 0.59 -11.19
C LEU A 186 -7.49 0.32 -9.84
N LEU A 187 -7.33 1.25 -8.88
CA LEU A 187 -7.79 1.10 -7.51
C LEU A 187 -9.29 0.76 -7.43
N ARG A 188 -10.11 1.37 -8.29
CA ARG A 188 -11.57 1.14 -8.32
C ARG A 188 -11.96 -0.33 -8.48
N TYR A 189 -11.12 -1.17 -9.09
CA TYR A 189 -11.39 -2.59 -9.32
C TYR A 189 -11.10 -3.47 -8.09
N LEU A 190 -10.35 -2.96 -7.11
CA LEU A 190 -10.06 -3.65 -5.86
C LEU A 190 -11.01 -3.27 -4.71
N LEU A 191 -11.72 -2.14 -4.81
CA LEU A 191 -12.63 -1.68 -3.77
C LEU A 191 -13.78 -2.67 -3.54
N ARG A 192 -14.01 -3.02 -2.27
CA ARG A 192 -15.10 -3.92 -1.82
C ARG A 192 -15.96 -3.24 -0.76
N ARG A 193 -17.14 -3.80 -0.51
CA ARG A 193 -18.01 -3.34 0.58
C ARG A 193 -17.56 -3.94 1.91
N ILE A 194 -16.85 -3.16 2.71
CA ILE A 194 -16.37 -3.62 4.01
C ILE A 194 -17.46 -3.52 5.09
N MET A 195 -18.24 -2.44 5.12
CA MET A 195 -19.24 -2.28 6.17
C MET A 195 -20.46 -3.19 5.97
N ASN A 196 -20.92 -3.31 4.73
CA ASN A 196 -22.06 -4.14 4.32
C ASN A 196 -21.69 -5.07 3.14
N PRO A 197 -20.96 -6.18 3.40
CA PRO A 197 -20.47 -7.07 2.35
C PRO A 197 -21.62 -7.80 1.63
N ARG A 198 -21.41 -8.15 0.35
CA ARG A 198 -22.34 -9.06 -0.34
C ARG A 198 -22.40 -10.40 0.37
N GLN A 199 -23.62 -10.82 0.70
CA GLN A 199 -23.86 -12.14 1.22
C GLN A 199 -23.53 -13.20 0.18
N GLU A 200 -22.94 -14.30 0.63
CA GLU A 200 -22.70 -15.47 -0.21
C GLU A 200 -24.07 -16.05 -0.62
N ARG A 201 -24.23 -16.35 -1.92
CA ARG A 201 -25.42 -17.08 -2.36
C ARG A 201 -25.31 -18.50 -1.78
N MET A 202 -26.06 -18.77 -0.72
CA MET A 202 -26.26 -20.14 -0.26
C MET A 202 -26.92 -20.94 -1.38
N SER A 203 -26.16 -21.80 -2.05
CA SER A 203 -26.70 -22.80 -2.96
C SER A 203 -27.60 -23.74 -2.14
N LYS A 204 -28.92 -23.57 -2.26
CA LYS A 204 -29.90 -24.57 -1.82
C LYS A 204 -29.81 -25.80 -2.74
N SER A 205 -28.73 -26.58 -2.64
CA SER A 205 -28.62 -27.89 -3.29
C SER A 205 -28.44 -28.95 -2.22
N GLY A 206 -29.55 -29.55 -1.79
CA GLY A 206 -29.48 -30.69 -0.86
C GLY A 206 -30.74 -31.01 -0.08
N GLN A 207 -31.95 -30.93 -0.65
CA GLN A 207 -33.14 -31.58 -0.06
C GLN A 207 -34.19 -31.92 -1.13
N ARG A 208 -33.88 -32.94 -1.93
CA ARG A 208 -34.82 -33.78 -2.71
C ARG A 208 -34.13 -35.14 -2.73
N THR A 209 -34.50 -36.13 -1.93
CA THR A 209 -35.72 -36.93 -2.09
C THR A 209 -35.72 -38.00 -1.00
N GLN A 210 -36.86 -38.24 -0.35
CA GLN A 210 -37.33 -39.59 0.02
C GLN A 210 -38.77 -39.49 0.54
N ALA A 211 -39.70 -39.47 -0.40
CA ALA A 211 -41.07 -39.92 -0.17
C ALA A 211 -41.28 -41.13 -1.08
N ARG A 212 -40.74 -42.28 -0.68
CA ARG A 212 -41.00 -43.56 -1.34
C ARG A 212 -42.29 -44.14 -0.76
N GLY A 213 -43.30 -44.12 -1.63
CA GLY A 213 -44.52 -44.92 -1.70
C GLY A 213 -44.94 -45.79 -0.52
N ARG A 214 -46.19 -45.56 -0.08
CA ARG A 214 -47.09 -46.63 0.36
C ARG A 214 -48.35 -46.59 -0.49
N ARG A 215 -48.49 -47.56 -1.40
CA ARG A 215 -49.78 -48.03 -1.94
C ARG A 215 -50.04 -49.41 -1.31
N ARG A 216 -51.26 -49.55 -0.74
CA ARG A 216 -52.25 -50.66 -0.79
C ARG A 216 -51.72 -52.11 -0.80
N HIS A 217 -52.28 -53.14 -0.18
CA HIS A 217 -53.57 -53.54 0.44
C HIS A 217 -53.28 -54.94 1.08
N PRO A 218 -54.21 -55.78 1.62
CA PRO A 218 -55.68 -55.86 1.49
C PRO A 218 -56.43 -55.21 2.65
#